data_AF-A0A5C7MAW4-F1
#
_entry.id   AF-A0A5C7MAW4-F1
#
_cell.length_a   1.000
_cell.length_b   1.000
_cell.length_c   1.000
_cell.angle_alpha   90.00
_cell.angle_beta   90.00
_cell.angle_gamma   90.00
#
_symmetry.space_group_name_H-M   'P 1'
#
loop_
_entity.id
_entity.type
_entity.pdbx_description
1 polymer ?
#
loop_
_entity_poly.entity_id
_entity_poly.type
_entity_poly.pdbx_seq_one_letter_code
_entity_poly.pdbx_strand_id
1 'polypeptide(L)'
;MFNGYGTVSNLASYNVASLTDNATGSWTVTFDVDFSSAHYAAALIGSIYNDATSKAIMYGLRDTDPPTAGSITIQTLEPTITSNPDGTRFGLVCFGDQ
;
A
#
# COMPACT_ATOMS: atom_id res chain seq x y z
N MET A 1 5.73 2.66 -7.55
CA MET A 1 6.05 1.21 -7.63
C MET A 1 7.21 0.94 -6.65
N PHE A 2 7.33 -0.23 -6.00
CA PHE A 2 8.45 -0.59 -5.07
C PHE A 2 8.83 -2.08 -5.30
N ASN A 3 9.92 -2.65 -4.74
CA ASN A 3 10.41 -4.02 -5.00
C ASN A 3 10.70 -4.93 -3.78
N GLY A 4 10.19 -4.62 -2.58
CA GLY A 4 10.01 -5.60 -1.50
C GLY A 4 11.25 -6.25 -0.87
N TYR A 5 12.45 -5.81 -1.23
CA TYR A 5 13.70 -6.13 -0.53
C TYR A 5 14.63 -4.92 -0.64
N GLY A 6 15.05 -4.35 0.50
CA GLY A 6 15.95 -3.18 0.56
C GLY A 6 15.23 -1.88 0.95
N THR A 7 15.98 -0.76 0.86
CA THR A 7 15.48 0.59 1.20
C THR A 7 14.19 0.89 0.45
N VAL A 8 13.13 1.21 1.21
CA VAL A 8 11.84 1.65 0.66
C VAL A 8 12.08 2.78 -0.33
N SER A 9 11.70 2.57 -1.60
CA SER A 9 11.93 3.54 -2.67
C SER A 9 10.66 3.75 -3.48
N ASN A 10 10.28 5.00 -3.68
CA ASN A 10 9.19 5.34 -4.56
C ASN A 10 9.63 5.32 -6.03
N LEU A 11 9.20 4.34 -6.82
CA LEU A 11 9.53 4.26 -8.26
C LEU A 11 8.69 5.22 -9.12
N ALA A 12 7.61 5.83 -8.60
CA ALA A 12 6.84 6.88 -9.26
C ALA A 12 5.98 7.66 -8.24
N SER A 13 6.29 8.94 -8.02
CA SER A 13 5.62 9.80 -7.04
C SER A 13 4.64 10.76 -7.72
N TYR A 14 3.35 10.43 -7.67
CA TYR A 14 2.27 11.36 -8.00
C TYR A 14 1.56 11.72 -6.70
N ASN A 15 2.03 12.75 -5.99
CA ASN A 15 1.52 13.17 -4.67
C ASN A 15 1.85 12.19 -3.52
N VAL A 16 3.11 11.79 -3.37
CA VAL A 16 3.55 10.85 -2.32
C VAL A 16 4.77 11.42 -1.62
N ALA A 17 4.58 11.85 -0.37
CA ALA A 17 5.62 12.38 0.51
C ALA A 17 6.50 11.27 1.10
N SER A 18 5.88 10.18 1.56
CA SER A 18 6.60 9.09 2.18
C SER A 18 5.89 7.74 2.04
N LEU A 19 6.67 6.68 2.21
CA LEU A 19 6.22 5.30 2.26
C LEU A 19 6.93 4.61 3.42
N THR A 20 6.18 3.97 4.30
CA THR A 20 6.69 3.20 5.44
C THR A 20 6.28 1.73 5.28
N ASP A 21 7.24 0.82 5.42
CA ASP A 21 6.98 -0.61 5.57
C ASP A 21 6.88 -0.93 7.07
N ASN A 22 5.74 -1.48 7.49
CA ASN A 22 5.47 -1.79 8.89
C ASN A 22 5.91 -3.21 9.28
N ALA A 23 6.63 -3.94 8.41
CA ALA A 23 7.17 -5.29 8.62
C ALA A 23 6.11 -6.32 9.06
N THR A 24 4.87 -6.12 8.64
CA THR A 24 3.68 -6.87 9.06
C THR A 24 2.74 -7.16 7.89
N GLY A 25 3.26 -7.13 6.67
CA GLY A 25 2.48 -7.19 5.44
C GLY A 25 1.62 -5.95 5.24
N SER A 26 2.01 -4.82 5.83
CA SER A 26 1.29 -3.56 5.71
C SER A 26 2.23 -2.39 5.42
N TRP A 27 1.74 -1.43 4.65
CA TRP A 27 2.46 -0.23 4.27
C TRP A 27 1.61 1.00 4.49
N THR A 28 2.24 2.07 4.94
CA THR A 28 1.61 3.38 5.10
C THR A 28 2.16 4.33 4.04
N VAL A 29 1.27 4.93 3.26
CA VAL A 29 1.58 5.96 2.26
C VAL A 29 1.13 7.31 2.81
N THR A 30 2.02 8.30 2.80
CA THR A 30 1.70 9.69 3.14
C THR A 30 1.70 10.54 1.88
N PHE A 31 0.71 11.42 1.73
CA PHE A 31 0.57 12.30 0.57
C PHE A 31 1.37 13.59 0.73
N ASP A 32 1.83 14.20 -0.37
CA ASP A 32 2.49 15.52 -0.34
C ASP A 32 1.46 16.65 -0.14
N VAL A 33 0.28 16.47 -0.71
CA VAL A 33 -0.89 17.33 -0.59
C VAL A 33 -2.03 16.46 -0.10
N ASP A 34 -2.52 16.77 1.09
CA ASP A 34 -3.66 16.08 1.70
C ASP A 34 -4.94 16.29 0.88
N PHE A 35 -5.83 15.31 0.93
CA PHE A 35 -7.21 15.51 0.55
C PHE A 35 -7.89 16.47 1.54
N SER A 36 -8.99 17.10 1.15
CA SER A 36 -9.81 17.92 2.03
C SER A 36 -10.44 17.10 3.17
N SER A 37 -10.61 15.79 2.98
CA SER A 37 -11.12 14.87 3.98
C SER A 37 -10.60 13.43 3.84
N ALA A 38 -10.93 12.57 4.79
CA ALA A 38 -10.67 11.12 4.70
C ALA A 38 -11.66 10.39 3.76
N HIS A 39 -12.60 11.10 3.12
CA HIS A 39 -13.64 10.53 2.27
C HIS A 39 -13.20 10.43 0.82
N TYR A 40 -12.21 9.58 0.55
CA TYR A 40 -11.73 9.29 -0.80
C TYR A 40 -11.82 7.80 -1.12
N ALA A 41 -11.89 7.50 -2.41
CA ALA A 41 -11.79 6.15 -2.93
C ALA A 41 -10.31 5.78 -3.17
N ALA A 42 -9.97 4.51 -2.95
CA ALA A 42 -8.64 3.98 -3.25
C ALA A 42 -8.77 2.73 -4.13
N ALA A 43 -7.95 2.66 -5.18
CA ALA A 43 -7.78 1.50 -6.05
C ALA A 43 -6.35 0.98 -5.94
N LEU A 44 -6.21 -0.33 -5.81
CA LEU A 44 -4.96 -1.00 -5.48
C LEU A 44 -4.69 -2.15 -6.46
N ILE A 45 -3.43 -2.33 -6.83
CA ILE A 45 -2.94 -3.53 -7.51
C ILE A 45 -1.61 -3.92 -6.87
N GLY A 46 -1.30 -5.21 -6.79
CA GLY A 46 0.04 -5.63 -6.36
C GLY A 46 0.31 -7.11 -6.55
N SER A 47 1.54 -7.49 -6.22
CA SER A 47 2.08 -8.84 -6.41
C SER A 47 3.20 -9.13 -5.41
N ILE A 48 3.32 -10.38 -4.98
CA ILE A 48 4.55 -10.90 -4.34
C ILE A 48 5.40 -11.52 -5.43
N TYR A 49 6.66 -11.11 -5.40
CA TYR A 49 7.78 -11.78 -6.01
C TYR A 49 8.54 -12.46 -4.87
N ASN A 50 8.16 -13.69 -4.54
CA ASN A 50 9.13 -14.62 -3.98
C ASN A 50 9.82 -15.29 -5.18
N ASP A 51 11.13 -15.39 -5.08
CA ASP A 51 12.11 -15.94 -6.03
C ASP A 51 11.72 -17.20 -6.84
N ALA A 52 10.63 -17.89 -6.50
CA ALA A 52 10.16 -19.08 -7.21
C ALA A 52 8.74 -19.01 -7.81
N THR A 53 7.85 -18.07 -7.44
CA THR A 53 6.46 -18.05 -7.96
C THR A 53 5.77 -16.70 -7.79
N SER A 54 5.42 -16.01 -8.87
CA SER A 54 4.52 -14.85 -8.77
C SER A 54 3.11 -15.28 -8.33
N LYS A 55 2.67 -14.84 -7.15
CA LYS A 55 1.27 -14.98 -6.72
C LYS A 55 0.53 -13.67 -6.90
N ALA A 56 -0.67 -13.74 -7.46
CA ALA A 56 -1.64 -12.65 -7.38
C ALA A 56 -2.17 -12.60 -5.95
N ILE A 57 -2.20 -11.41 -5.36
CA ILE A 57 -2.61 -11.21 -3.97
C ILE A 57 -3.51 -10.00 -3.93
N MET A 58 -4.42 -10.01 -2.97
CA MET A 58 -5.30 -8.90 -2.74
C MET A 58 -4.63 -7.92 -1.79
N TYR A 59 -4.68 -6.63 -2.13
CA TYR A 59 -4.37 -5.56 -1.19
C TYR A 59 -5.69 -4.92 -0.76
N GLY A 60 -5.86 -4.74 0.53
CA GLY A 60 -7.04 -4.11 1.11
C GLY A 60 -6.67 -2.90 1.94
N LEU A 61 -7.67 -2.07 2.24
CA LEU A 61 -7.58 -1.08 3.31
C LEU A 61 -7.55 -1.81 4.64
N ARG A 62 -6.68 -1.38 5.54
CA ARG A 62 -6.62 -1.93 6.89
C ARG A 62 -7.69 -1.28 7.75
N ASP A 63 -8.67 -2.06 8.21
CA ASP A 63 -9.83 -1.56 8.96
C ASP A 63 -9.47 -0.92 10.31
N THR A 64 -8.43 -1.44 10.94
CA THR A 64 -7.85 -0.96 12.20
C THR A 64 -7.06 0.35 12.04
N ASP A 65 -6.70 0.71 10.80
CA ASP A 65 -5.99 1.94 10.44
C ASP A 65 -6.78 2.69 9.36
N PRO A 66 -7.93 3.30 9.72
CA PRO A 66 -8.77 3.99 8.74
C PRO A 66 -7.98 5.11 8.03
N PRO A 67 -8.29 5.38 6.76
CA PRO A 67 -7.64 6.45 6.01
C PRO A 67 -7.79 7.80 6.72
N THR A 68 -6.77 8.64 6.58
CA THR A 68 -6.81 10.06 6.95
C THR A 68 -6.67 10.90 5.69
N ALA A 69 -7.00 12.18 5.76
CA ALA A 69 -6.80 13.13 4.66
C ALA A 69 -5.38 13.07 4.05
N GLY A 70 -4.35 12.83 4.86
CA GLY A 70 -2.95 12.81 4.43
C GLY A 70 -2.30 11.43 4.33
N SER A 71 -3.01 10.35 4.66
CA SER A 71 -2.40 9.02 4.67
C SER A 71 -3.37 7.87 4.50
N ILE A 72 -2.87 6.80 3.88
CA ILE A 72 -3.57 5.51 3.79
C ILE A 72 -2.65 4.37 4.23
N THR A 73 -3.21 3.44 5.01
CA THR A 73 -2.53 2.17 5.33
C THR A 73 -3.20 1.03 4.58
N ILE A 74 -2.37 0.25 3.89
CA ILE A 74 -2.79 -0.87 3.05
C ILE A 74 -2.15 -2.16 3.57
N GLN A 75 -2.82 -3.29 3.36
CA GLN A 75 -2.35 -4.58 3.84
C GLN A 75 -2.49 -5.65 2.76
N THR A 76 -1.48 -6.52 2.66
CA THR A 76 -1.54 -7.75 1.87
C THR A 76 -2.49 -8.73 2.56
N LEU A 77 -3.42 -9.30 1.80
CA LEU A 77 -4.34 -10.35 2.22
C LEU A 77 -4.05 -11.62 1.41
N GLU A 78 -3.47 -12.65 2.03
CA GLU A 78 -3.41 -13.99 1.42
C GLU A 78 -4.64 -14.81 1.89
N PRO A 79 -5.48 -15.32 0.97
CA PRO A 79 -6.76 -15.97 1.34
C PRO A 79 -6.61 -17.32 2.05
N THR A 80 -5.39 -17.80 2.32
CA THR A 80 -5.14 -19.18 2.76
C THR A 80 -4.24 -19.30 4.00
N ILE A 81 -3.63 -18.23 4.52
CA ILE A 81 -2.66 -18.35 5.63
C ILE A 81 -2.80 -17.24 6.68
N THR A 82 -2.47 -17.61 7.92
CA THR A 82 -2.54 -16.81 9.17
C THR A 82 -1.44 -15.76 9.29
N SER A 83 -0.86 -15.31 8.18
CA SER A 83 0.23 -14.33 8.15
C SER A 83 0.07 -13.44 6.93
N ASN A 84 0.24 -12.13 7.09
CA ASN A 84 0.23 -11.17 5.99
C ASN A 84 1.68 -11.03 5.48
N PRO A 85 2.05 -11.67 4.37
CA PRO A 85 3.40 -11.55 3.85
C PRO A 85 3.66 -10.12 3.33
N ASP A 86 4.91 -9.67 3.47
CA ASP A 86 5.35 -8.44 2.85
C ASP A 86 5.31 -8.59 1.32
N GLY A 87 4.53 -7.72 0.71
CA GLY A 87 4.26 -7.67 -0.69
C GLY A 87 5.40 -7.00 -1.44
N THR A 88 5.83 -7.59 -2.55
CA THR A 88 7.03 -7.10 -3.21
C THR A 88 6.79 -5.81 -3.97
N ARG A 89 5.61 -5.66 -4.59
CA ARG A 89 5.22 -4.45 -5.33
C ARG A 89 3.74 -4.17 -5.18
N PHE A 90 3.39 -2.89 -5.06
CA PHE A 90 2.03 -2.41 -5.25
C PHE A 90 1.96 -1.09 -6.04
N GLY A 91 0.79 -0.82 -6.59
CA GLY A 91 0.35 0.45 -7.15
C GLY A 91 -0.91 0.91 -6.42
N LEU A 92 -1.00 2.23 -6.20
CA LEU A 92 -2.09 2.88 -5.51
C LEU A 92 -2.54 4.09 -6.32
N VAL A 93 -3.85 4.24 -6.46
CA VAL A 93 -4.49 5.47 -6.92
C VAL A 93 -5.54 5.86 -5.89
N CYS A 94 -5.53 7.12 -5.46
CA CYS A 94 -6.54 7.71 -4.61
C CYS A 94 -7.32 8.77 -5.39
N PHE A 95 -8.64 8.80 -5.21
CA PHE A 95 -9.53 9.77 -5.84
C PHE A 95 -10.51 10.31 -4.81
N GLY A 96 -10.51 11.61 -4.59
CA GLY A 96 -11.29 12.27 -3.55
C GLY A 96 -11.32 13.77 -3.71
N ASP A 97 -11.86 14.45 -2.71
CA ASP A 97 -11.89 15.90 -2.63
C ASP A 97 -10.48 16.44 -2.33
N GLN A 98 -9.92 17.25 -3.23
CA GLN A 98 -8.64 17.92 -3.05
C GLN A 98 -8.88 19.38 -2.67
#